data_AF-A0A7X8XUI2-F1
#
_entry.id   AF-A0A7X8XUI2-F1
#
_cell.length_a   1.000
_cell.length_b   1.000
_cell.length_c   1.000
_cell.angle_alpha   90.00
_cell.angle_beta   90.00
_cell.angle_gamma   90.00
#
_symmetry.space_group_name_H-M   'P 1'
#
loop_
_entity.id
_entity.type
_entity.pdbx_description
1 polymer ?
#
loop_
_entity_poly.entity_id
_entity_poly.type
_entity_poly.pdbx_seq_one_letter_code
_entity_poly.pdbx_strand_id
1 'polypeptide(L)'
;MDENMIAMQFANAINTAESEAQIVQMMQGAFTMLQTMNLPEENIKDIAGKVSTFLETLEVEAGSQPEKNKAQAVKTLAELIG
;
A
#
# COMPACT_ATOMS: atom_id res chain seq x y z
N MET A 1 4.77 11.93 8.47
CA MET A 1 4.60 10.47 8.27
C MET A 1 5.41 10.16 7.03
N ASP A 2 6.53 9.46 7.21
CA ASP A 2 7.52 9.17 6.16
C ASP A 2 6.98 8.04 5.26
N GLU A 3 7.17 8.12 3.95
CA GLU A 3 6.79 7.09 2.97
C GLU A 3 7.31 5.70 3.36
N ASN A 4 8.48 5.63 3.98
CA ASN A 4 9.08 4.37 4.44
C ASN A 4 8.27 3.75 5.59
N MET A 5 7.68 4.58 6.46
CA MET A 5 6.82 4.08 7.52
C MET A 5 5.53 3.49 6.95
N ILE A 6 4.93 4.13 5.94
CA ILE A 6 3.74 3.63 5.25
C ILE A 6 4.04 2.32 4.52
N ALA A 7 5.16 2.28 3.79
CA ALA A 7 5.61 1.09 3.07
C ALA A 7 5.84 -0.11 4.02
N MET A 8 6.50 0.11 5.16
CA MET A 8 6.72 -0.93 6.17
C MET A 8 5.42 -1.37 6.85
N GLN A 9 4.48 -0.45 7.10
CA GLN A 9 3.16 -0.81 7.63
C GLN A 9 2.41 -1.73 6.66
N PHE A 10 2.37 -1.40 5.37
CA PHE A 10 1.73 -2.26 4.38
C PHE A 10 2.46 -3.58 4.18
N ALA A 11 3.79 -3.62 4.22
CA ALA A 11 4.53 -4.89 4.14
C ALA A 11 4.22 -5.82 5.31
N ASN A 12 4.15 -5.29 6.54
CA ASN A 12 3.72 -6.07 7.69
C ASN A 12 2.28 -6.56 7.50
N ALA A 13 1.41 -5.68 7.04
CA ALA A 13 0.00 -6.01 6.91
C ALA A 13 -0.28 -6.98 5.76
N ILE A 14 0.49 -6.94 4.67
CA ILE A 14 0.46 -7.95 3.60
C ILE A 14 0.70 -9.35 4.15
N ASN A 15 1.64 -9.48 5.10
CA ASN A 15 1.98 -10.76 5.70
C ASN A 15 0.98 -11.24 6.76
N THR A 16 0.20 -10.33 7.36
CA THR A 16 -0.69 -10.66 8.48
C THR A 16 -2.18 -10.56 8.17
N ALA A 17 -2.57 -9.85 7.11
CA ALA A 17 -3.96 -9.70 6.71
C ALA A 17 -4.51 -11.04 6.17
N GLU A 18 -5.72 -11.36 6.59
CA GLU A 18 -6.38 -12.61 6.23
C GLU A 18 -7.09 -12.54 4.86
N SER A 19 -7.16 -11.34 4.26
CA SER A 19 -7.78 -11.13 2.96
C SER A 19 -7.31 -9.85 2.27
N GLU A 20 -7.49 -9.82 0.95
CA GLU A 20 -7.24 -8.67 0.08
C GLU A 20 -8.11 -7.46 0.46
N ALA A 21 -9.33 -7.70 0.95
CA ALA A 21 -10.25 -6.65 1.38
C ALA A 21 -9.72 -5.86 2.58
N GLN A 22 -9.09 -6.54 3.56
CA GLN A 22 -8.47 -5.88 4.71
C GLN A 22 -7.31 -4.98 4.28
N ILE A 23 -6.51 -5.42 3.29
CA ILE A 23 -5.43 -4.63 2.70
C ILE A 23 -5.97 -3.37 2.05
N VAL A 24 -6.99 -3.50 1.20
CA VAL A 24 -7.60 -2.35 0.51
C VAL A 24 -8.13 -1.32 1.50
N GLN A 25 -8.86 -1.75 2.53
CA GLN A 25 -9.43 -0.86 3.54
C GLN A 25 -8.34 -0.07 4.29
N MET A 26 -7.27 -0.74 4.68
CA MET A 26 -6.14 -0.12 5.36
C MET A 26 -5.38 0.87 4.48
N MET A 27 -5.18 0.52 3.20
CA MET A 27 -4.54 1.43 2.24
C MET A 27 -5.39 2.67 1.99
N GLN A 28 -6.68 2.48 1.71
CA GLN A 28 -7.62 3.58 1.57
C GLN A 28 -7.63 4.48 2.81
N GLY A 29 -7.61 3.89 4.02
CA GLY A 29 -7.52 4.63 5.27
C GLY A 29 -6.25 5.47 5.38
N ALA A 30 -5.08 4.89 5.08
CA ALA A 30 -3.81 5.60 5.11
C ALA A 30 -3.75 6.76 4.11
N PHE A 31 -4.19 6.55 2.87
CA PHE A 31 -4.18 7.61 1.84
C PHE A 31 -5.26 8.67 2.11
N THR A 32 -6.41 8.30 2.66
CA THR A 32 -7.41 9.26 3.16
C THR A 32 -6.81 10.12 4.28
N MET A 33 -6.04 9.52 5.19
CA MET A 33 -5.35 10.28 6.24
C MET A 33 -4.38 11.31 5.64
N LEU A 34 -3.59 10.94 4.62
CA LEU A 34 -2.71 11.89 3.92
C LEU A 34 -3.49 13.05 3.28
N GLN A 35 -4.65 12.76 2.68
CA GLN A 35 -5.55 13.78 2.15
C GLN A 35 -6.07 14.71 3.26
N THR A 36 -6.46 14.18 4.43
CA THR A 36 -6.92 14.99 5.57
C THR A 36 -5.82 15.85 6.18
N MET A 37 -4.55 15.51 5.96
CA MET A 37 -3.40 16.32 6.33
C MET A 37 -3.13 17.47 5.34
N ASN A 38 -4.02 17.70 4.36
CA ASN A 38 -3.89 18.69 3.29
C ASN A 38 -2.59 18.55 2.49
N LEU A 39 -2.09 17.32 2.32
CA LEU A 39 -0.99 17.07 1.39
C LEU A 39 -1.47 17.30 -0.05
N PRO A 40 -0.66 17.97 -0.90
CA PRO A 40 -0.95 18.09 -2.32
C PRO A 40 -1.12 16.72 -2.98
N GLU A 41 -2.02 16.62 -3.96
CA GLU A 41 -2.28 15.38 -4.69
C GLU A 41 -1.01 14.79 -5.31
N GLU A 42 -0.14 15.63 -5.88
CA GLU A 42 1.14 15.19 -6.44
C GLU A 42 2.05 14.52 -5.40
N ASN A 43 2.06 15.02 -4.16
CA ASN A 43 2.84 14.41 -3.08
C ASN A 43 2.23 13.07 -2.65
N ILE A 44 0.90 12.97 -2.64
CA ILE A 44 0.20 11.73 -2.33
C ILE A 44 0.50 10.66 -3.39
N LYS A 45 0.51 11.06 -4.66
CA LYS A 45 0.90 10.20 -5.79
C LYS A 45 2.37 9.78 -5.72
N ASP A 46 3.28 10.70 -5.38
CA ASP A 46 4.70 10.37 -5.16
C ASP A 46 4.88 9.33 -4.04
N ILE A 47 4.20 9.52 -2.90
CA ILE A 47 4.19 8.55 -1.80
C ILE A 47 3.64 7.21 -2.28
N ALA A 48 2.51 7.20 -2.99
CA ALA A 48 1.91 5.97 -3.52
C ALA A 48 2.86 5.24 -4.48
N GLY A 49 3.55 5.96 -5.35
CA GLY A 49 4.54 5.40 -6.29
C GLY A 49 5.74 4.78 -5.58
N LYS A 50 6.30 5.47 -4.57
CA LYS A 50 7.41 4.94 -3.75
C LYS A 50 7.00 3.69 -2.99
N VAL A 51 5.81 3.70 -2.38
CA VAL A 51 5.25 2.53 -1.69
C VAL A 51 5.05 1.37 -2.66
N SER A 52 4.51 1.62 -3.87
CA SER A 52 4.30 0.57 -4.87
C SER A 52 5.62 -0.08 -5.27
N THR A 53 6.62 0.74 -5.56
CA THR A 53 7.99 0.28 -5.91
C THR A 53 8.57 -0.59 -4.79
N PHE A 54 8.40 -0.17 -3.53
CA PHE A 54 8.85 -0.96 -2.39
C PHE A 54 8.13 -2.30 -2.30
N LEU A 55 6.79 -2.31 -2.40
CA LEU A 55 6.00 -3.53 -2.30
C LEU A 55 6.30 -4.51 -3.44
N GLU A 56 6.64 -4.03 -4.64
CA GLU A 56 7.09 -4.88 -5.74
C GLU A 56 8.35 -5.69 -5.39
N THR A 57 9.25 -5.13 -4.57
CA THR A 57 10.46 -5.82 -4.09
C THR A 57 10.21 -6.79 -2.93
N LEU A 58 9.04 -6.75 -2.29
CA LEU A 58 8.72 -7.62 -1.17
C LEU A 58 8.61 -9.07 -1.62
N GLU A 59 9.50 -9.94 -1.15
CA GLU A 59 9.39 -11.39 -1.39
C GLU A 59 8.27 -11.98 -0.54
N VAL A 60 7.40 -12.75 -1.18
CA VAL A 60 6.25 -13.42 -0.57
C VAL A 60 6.20 -14.85 -1.10
N GLU A 61 5.72 -15.78 -0.29
CA GLU A 61 5.60 -17.18 -0.69
C GLU A 61 4.58 -17.34 -1.84
N ALA A 62 4.96 -18.05 -2.90
CA ALA A 62 4.09 -18.27 -4.06
C ALA A 62 2.86 -19.13 -3.68
N GLY A 63 1.68 -18.72 -4.15
CA GLY A 63 0.38 -19.34 -3.83
C GLY A 63 -0.18 -18.95 -2.45
N SER A 64 0.52 -18.12 -1.68
CA SER A 64 0.13 -17.73 -0.33
C SER A 64 -0.89 -16.58 -0.31
N GLN A 65 -1.57 -16.38 0.82
CA GLN A 65 -2.42 -15.20 1.02
C GLN A 65 -1.62 -13.88 0.95
N PRO A 66 -0.40 -13.78 1.51
CA PRO A 66 0.49 -12.63 1.29
C PRO A 66 0.75 -12.27 -0.18
N GLU A 67 0.86 -13.25 -1.09
CA GLU A 67 1.02 -12.97 -2.51
C GLU A 67 -0.20 -12.24 -3.10
N LYS A 68 -1.41 -12.72 -2.79
CA LYS A 68 -2.66 -12.07 -3.21
C LYS A 68 -2.81 -10.69 -2.61
N ASN A 69 -2.48 -10.56 -1.32
CA ASN A 69 -2.48 -9.29 -0.59
C ASN A 69 -1.53 -8.28 -1.24
N LYS A 70 -0.30 -8.69 -1.58
CA LYS A 70 0.68 -7.87 -2.29
C LYS A 70 0.15 -7.43 -3.65
N ALA A 71 -0.38 -8.36 -4.45
CA ALA A 71 -0.91 -8.05 -5.77
C ALA A 71 -2.07 -7.03 -5.70
N GLN A 72 -2.99 -7.21 -4.75
CA GLN A 72 -4.08 -6.25 -4.54
C GLN A 72 -3.56 -4.89 -4.06
N ALA A 73 -2.56 -4.86 -3.18
CA ALA A 73 -1.96 -3.62 -2.71
C ALA A 73 -1.36 -2.81 -3.85
N VAL A 74 -0.53 -3.45 -4.69
CA VAL A 74 0.09 -2.81 -5.87
C VAL A 74 -0.97 -2.29 -6.83
N LYS A 75 -2.02 -3.09 -7.12
CA LYS A 75 -3.13 -2.65 -7.96
C LYS A 75 -3.84 -1.41 -7.39
N THR A 76 -4.09 -1.40 -6.09
CA THR A 76 -4.76 -0.28 -5.41
C THR A 76 -3.92 1.00 -5.47
N LEU A 77 -2.59 0.89 -5.36
CA LEU A 77 -1.68 2.03 -5.51
C LEU A 77 -1.67 2.56 -6.94
N ALA A 78 -1.68 1.67 -7.94
CA ALA A 78 -1.73 2.06 -9.34
C ALA A 78 -2.98 2.90 -9.65
N GLU A 79 -4.15 2.51 -9.12
CA GLU A 79 -5.40 3.28 -9.25
C GLU A 79 -5.34 4.67 -8.58
N LEU A 80 -4.57 4.79 -7.48
CA LEU A 80 -4.34 6.06 -6.77
C LEU A 80 -3.38 7.00 -7.52
N ILE A 81 -2.38 6.44 -8.20
CA ILE A 81 -1.39 7.21 -8.96
C ILE A 81 -2.03 7.79 -10.23
N GLY A 82 -2.93 7.04 -10.86
CA GLY A 82 -3.64 7.42 -12.08
C GLY A 82 -2.99 6.86 -13.34
#